data_AF-A0A0F9DXA6-F1
#
_entry.id   AF-A0A0F9DXA6-F1
#
_cell.length_a   1.000
_cell.length_b   1.000
_cell.length_c   1.000
_cell.angle_alpha   90.00
_cell.angle_beta   90.00
_cell.angle_gamma   90.00
#
_symmetry.space_group_name_H-M   'P 1'
#
loop_
_entity.id
_entity.type
_entity.pdbx_description
1 polymer ?
#
loop_
_entity_poly.entity_id
_entity_poly.type
_entity_poly.pdbx_seq_one_letter_code
_entity_poly.pdbx_strand_id
1 'polypeptide(L)'
;MTTNYSVDVFLRTLDERFDVFKRNLEALLQALAGNKPDQKLAAATQALTAADDLERSLSSHDQPPWLGPILVSLKSNVKRVNDETRSYQLARALALEYARIQDHKWSFAEEEDTGFDFDGLYESFREQSRVPELFDILIGALEKIAANQDIDSRRVVQALEKLIQSLKRNRRGSYFAT
;
A
#
# COMPACT_ATOMS: atom_id res chain seq x y z
N MET A 1 1.11 -9.62 -20.83
CA MET A 1 0.92 -8.73 -19.66
C MET A 1 -0.54 -8.36 -19.60
N THR A 2 -1.32 -9.02 -18.75
CA THR A 2 -2.70 -8.63 -18.46
C THR A 2 -2.66 -7.59 -17.36
N THR A 3 -2.70 -6.31 -17.72
CA THR A 3 -2.91 -5.22 -16.76
C THR A 3 -4.24 -5.46 -16.04
N ASN A 4 -4.20 -5.49 -14.70
CA ASN A 4 -5.40 -5.61 -13.89
C ASN A 4 -6.15 -4.28 -13.96
N TYR A 5 -7.20 -4.22 -14.79
CA TYR A 5 -8.00 -3.01 -15.01
C TYR A 5 -8.43 -2.31 -13.72
N SER A 6 -8.74 -3.07 -12.67
CA SER A 6 -9.12 -2.51 -11.36
C SER A 6 -7.96 -1.77 -10.68
N VAL A 7 -6.73 -2.29 -10.81
CA VAL A 7 -5.52 -1.63 -10.30
C VAL A 7 -5.24 -0.35 -11.08
N ASP A 8 -5.34 -0.39 -12.42
CA ASP A 8 -5.12 0.79 -13.27
C ASP A 8 -6.14 1.91 -12.97
N VAL A 9 -7.41 1.55 -12.73
CA VAL A 9 -8.45 2.50 -12.35
C VAL A 9 -8.18 3.08 -10.95
N PHE A 10 -7.75 2.26 -10.00
CA PHE A 10 -7.38 2.73 -8.67
C PHE A 10 -6.21 3.72 -8.72
N LEU A 11 -5.12 3.36 -9.39
CA LEU A 11 -3.93 4.22 -9.51
C LEU A 11 -4.27 5.56 -10.16
N ARG A 12 -5.07 5.55 -11.24
CA ARG A 12 -5.53 6.79 -11.89
C ARG A 12 -6.38 7.65 -10.95
N THR A 13 -7.30 7.04 -10.22
CA THR A 13 -8.15 7.76 -9.25
C THR A 13 -7.31 8.37 -8.13
N LEU A 14 -6.28 7.66 -7.68
CA LEU A 14 -5.36 8.15 -6.67
C LEU A 14 -4.54 9.33 -7.18
N ASP A 15 -3.99 9.24 -8.38
CA ASP A 15 -3.27 10.35 -9.02
C ASP A 15 -4.17 11.58 -9.18
N GLU A 16 -5.41 11.40 -9.62
CA GLU A 16 -6.39 12.49 -9.73
C GLU A 16 -6.66 13.17 -8.37
N ARG A 17 -6.81 12.39 -7.31
CA ARG A 17 -6.98 12.92 -5.94
C ARG A 17 -5.73 13.64 -5.46
N PHE A 18 -4.56 13.10 -5.77
CA PHE A 18 -3.29 13.71 -5.39
C PHE A 18 -3.07 15.05 -6.11
N ASP A 19 -3.42 15.14 -7.39
CA ASP A 19 -3.39 16.38 -8.16
C ASP A 19 -4.39 17.42 -7.62
N VAL A 20 -5.59 17.00 -7.22
CA VAL A 20 -6.55 17.89 -6.54
C VAL A 20 -5.95 18.42 -5.24
N PHE A 21 -5.31 17.56 -4.44
CA PHE A 21 -4.63 17.97 -3.22
C PHE A 21 -3.52 18.99 -3.50
N LYS A 22 -2.62 18.74 -4.48
CA LYS A 22 -1.54 19.68 -4.85
C LYS A 22 -2.08 21.04 -5.25
N ARG A 23 -3.11 21.09 -6.12
CA ARG A 23 -3.73 22.35 -6.55
C ARG A 23 -4.33 23.13 -5.38
N ASN A 24 -5.03 22.45 -4.47
CA ASN A 24 -5.60 23.10 -3.30
C ASN A 24 -4.52 23.59 -2.33
N LEU A 25 -3.39 22.87 -2.24
CA LEU A 25 -2.23 23.29 -1.45
C LEU A 25 -1.60 24.58 -2.00
N GLU A 26 -1.46 24.69 -3.31
CA GLU A 26 -0.97 25.90 -3.97
C GLU A 26 -1.90 27.10 -3.77
N ALA A 27 -3.22 26.88 -3.93
CA ALA A 27 -4.22 27.91 -3.65
C ALA A 27 -4.17 28.38 -2.19
N LEU A 28 -3.94 27.45 -1.25
CA LEU A 28 -3.74 27.77 0.16
C LEU A 28 -2.47 28.60 0.39
N LEU A 29 -1.33 28.23 -0.22
CA LEU A 29 -0.09 29.02 -0.11
C LEU A 29 -0.29 30.46 -0.59
N GLN A 30 -1.01 30.65 -1.70
CA GLN A 30 -1.37 31.97 -2.21
C GLN A 30 -2.29 32.73 -1.23
N ALA A 31 -3.30 32.05 -0.67
CA ALA A 31 -4.23 32.64 0.29
C ALA A 31 -3.55 33.04 1.60
N LEU A 32 -2.58 32.25 2.08
CA LEU A 32 -1.80 32.53 3.29
C LEU A 32 -0.97 33.81 3.17
N ALA A 33 -0.44 34.09 1.98
CA ALA A 33 0.28 35.34 1.69
C ALA A 33 -0.64 36.57 1.66
N GLY A 34 -1.94 36.37 1.41
CA GLY A 34 -2.94 37.44 1.44
C GLY A 34 -3.34 37.85 2.86
N ASN A 35 -4.13 38.92 2.97
CA ASN A 35 -4.67 39.41 4.25
C ASN A 35 -6.19 39.29 4.37
N LYS A 36 -6.76 38.27 3.72
CA LYS A 36 -8.21 38.02 3.66
C LYS A 36 -8.58 36.74 4.42
N PRO A 37 -9.10 36.85 5.65
CA PRO A 37 -9.49 35.71 6.49
C PRO A 37 -10.38 34.67 5.80
N ASP A 38 -11.42 35.13 5.10
CA ASP A 38 -12.39 34.24 4.46
C ASP A 38 -11.75 33.41 3.34
N GLN A 39 -10.81 34.00 2.59
CA GLN A 39 -10.07 33.31 1.54
C GLN A 39 -9.12 32.28 2.13
N LYS A 40 -8.44 32.61 3.24
CA LYS A 40 -7.58 31.65 3.97
C LYS A 40 -8.41 30.47 4.47
N LEU A 41 -9.59 30.73 5.05
CA LEU A 41 -10.45 29.69 5.58
C LEU A 41 -10.95 28.77 4.48
N ALA A 42 -11.44 29.35 3.38
CA ALA A 42 -11.92 28.59 2.23
C ALA A 42 -10.82 27.70 1.65
N ALA A 43 -9.63 28.25 1.40
CA ALA A 43 -8.50 27.50 0.86
C ALA A 43 -7.99 26.42 1.83
N ALA A 44 -7.90 26.73 3.13
CA ALA A 44 -7.48 25.77 4.14
C ALA A 44 -8.49 24.62 4.28
N THR A 45 -9.78 24.92 4.17
CA THR A 45 -10.84 23.91 4.19
C THR A 45 -10.77 23.01 2.95
N GLN A 46 -10.57 23.58 1.77
CA GLN A 46 -10.42 22.82 0.52
C GLN A 46 -9.18 21.92 0.53
N ALA A 47 -8.05 22.43 1.02
CA ALA A 47 -6.83 21.65 1.18
C ALA A 47 -7.02 20.53 2.21
N LEU A 48 -7.71 20.80 3.32
CA LEU A 48 -8.02 19.78 4.33
C LEU A 48 -8.92 18.68 3.78
N THR A 49 -10.00 19.04 3.07
CA THR A 49 -10.91 18.07 2.46
C THR A 49 -10.16 17.18 1.46
N ALA A 50 -9.34 17.75 0.58
CA ALA A 50 -8.55 16.98 -0.37
C ALA A 50 -7.51 16.08 0.32
N ALA A 51 -6.91 16.53 1.43
CA ALA A 51 -5.97 15.72 2.21
C ALA A 51 -6.68 14.55 2.93
N ASP A 52 -7.85 14.78 3.54
CA ASP A 52 -8.66 13.72 4.15
C ASP A 52 -9.16 12.72 3.09
N ASP A 53 -9.51 13.18 1.88
CA ASP A 53 -9.91 12.30 0.77
C ASP A 53 -8.75 11.45 0.25
N LEU A 54 -7.53 12.00 0.24
CA LEU A 54 -6.32 11.25 -0.09
C LEU A 54 -5.99 10.22 0.99
N GLU A 55 -6.07 10.61 2.28
CA GLU A 55 -5.86 9.71 3.42
C GLU A 55 -6.81 8.51 3.38
N ARG A 56 -8.08 8.73 3.06
CA ARG A 56 -9.11 7.68 2.95
C ARG A 56 -8.94 6.77 1.74
N SER A 57 -8.19 7.21 0.73
CA SER A 57 -7.89 6.41 -0.47
C SER A 57 -6.71 5.47 -0.28
N LEU A 58 -5.96 5.61 0.81
CA LEU A 58 -4.76 4.84 1.09
C LEU A 58 -4.99 3.92 2.29
N SER A 59 -4.36 2.74 2.27
CA SER A 59 -4.24 1.94 3.49
C SER A 59 -3.32 2.66 4.47
N SER A 60 -3.43 2.37 5.77
CA SER A 60 -2.56 2.98 6.79
C SER A 60 -1.07 2.74 6.53
N HIS A 61 -0.70 1.67 5.82
CA HIS A 61 0.70 1.35 5.49
C HIS A 61 1.22 2.11 4.27
N ASP A 62 0.32 2.52 3.36
CA ASP A 62 0.68 3.23 2.13
C ASP A 62 0.64 4.76 2.28
N GLN A 63 0.27 5.25 3.47
CA GLN A 63 0.24 6.68 3.74
C GLN A 63 1.68 7.23 3.83
N PRO A 64 2.02 8.25 3.03
CA PRO A 64 3.35 8.81 3.08
C PRO A 64 3.59 9.55 4.41
N PRO A 65 4.84 9.55 4.93
CA PRO A 65 5.14 10.12 6.25
C PRO A 65 4.77 11.61 6.41
N TRP A 66 4.69 12.35 5.30
CA TRP A 66 4.33 13.76 5.29
C TRP A 66 2.83 14.02 5.47
N LEU A 67 1.95 13.06 5.16
CA LEU A 67 0.50 13.30 5.11
C LEU A 67 -0.10 13.60 6.49
N GLY A 68 0.24 12.79 7.49
CA GLY A 68 -0.25 12.95 8.86
C GLY A 68 0.07 14.33 9.47
N PRO A 69 1.34 14.79 9.48
CA PRO A 69 1.71 16.11 9.98
C PRO A 69 0.99 17.27 9.26
N ILE A 70 0.80 17.16 7.94
CA ILE A 70 0.07 18.15 7.15
C ILE A 70 -1.41 18.19 7.56
N LEU A 71 -2.06 17.04 7.68
CA LEU A 71 -3.45 16.94 8.14
C LEU A 71 -3.66 17.58 9.52
N VAL A 72 -2.77 17.32 10.47
CA VAL A 72 -2.83 17.92 11.81
C VAL A 72 -2.73 19.44 11.73
N SER A 73 -1.81 19.95 10.91
CA SER A 73 -1.58 21.39 10.74
C SER A 73 -2.78 22.08 10.08
N LEU A 74 -3.37 21.45 9.04
CA LEU A 74 -4.58 21.93 8.37
C LEU A 74 -5.79 21.94 9.31
N LYS A 75 -6.04 20.83 10.03
CA LYS A 75 -7.12 20.71 11.03
C LYS A 75 -7.00 21.78 12.12
N SER A 76 -5.77 22.07 12.56
CA SER A 76 -5.52 23.11 13.54
C SER A 76 -5.74 24.53 12.99
N ASN A 77 -5.39 24.78 11.72
CA ASN A 77 -5.56 26.09 11.10
C ASN A 77 -7.03 26.41 10.80
N VAL A 78 -7.79 25.46 10.24
CA VAL A 78 -9.22 25.63 9.93
C VAL A 78 -10.03 26.00 11.18
N LYS A 79 -9.69 25.41 12.35
CA LYS A 79 -10.35 25.74 13.62
C LYS A 79 -10.10 27.18 14.09
N ARG A 80 -8.98 27.80 13.70
CA ARG A 80 -8.53 29.12 14.16
C ARG A 80 -7.75 29.85 13.08
N VAL A 81 -8.40 30.15 11.95
CA VAL A 81 -7.72 30.74 10.77
C VAL A 81 -7.13 32.12 11.04
N ASN A 82 -7.74 32.89 11.97
CA ASN A 82 -7.28 34.22 12.37
C ASN A 82 -6.14 34.19 13.40
N ASP A 83 -5.75 33.01 13.87
CA ASP A 83 -4.62 32.87 14.80
C ASP A 83 -3.33 32.82 13.98
N GLU A 84 -2.55 33.90 14.04
CA GLU A 84 -1.27 34.03 13.35
C GLU A 84 -0.30 32.90 13.72
N THR A 85 -0.34 32.40 14.96
CA THR A 85 0.51 31.30 15.41
C THR A 85 0.16 30.02 14.64
N ARG A 86 -1.13 29.74 14.43
CA ARG A 86 -1.59 28.58 13.68
C ARG A 86 -1.29 28.70 12.19
N SER A 87 -1.44 29.90 11.64
CA SER A 87 -1.07 30.19 10.26
C SER A 87 0.44 30.03 10.03
N TYR A 88 1.27 30.50 10.95
CA TYR A 88 2.72 30.30 10.92
C TYR A 88 3.11 28.82 11.06
N GLN A 89 2.49 28.07 11.98
CA GLN A 89 2.72 26.64 12.14
C GLN A 89 2.41 25.86 10.85
N LEU A 90 1.28 26.17 10.22
CA LEU A 90 0.91 25.58 8.94
C LEU A 90 1.91 25.95 7.84
N ALA A 91 2.26 27.22 7.69
CA ALA A 91 3.24 27.67 6.71
C ALA A 91 4.60 26.98 6.89
N ARG A 92 5.04 26.82 8.15
CA ARG A 92 6.27 26.08 8.48
C ARG A 92 6.19 24.60 8.12
N ALA A 93 5.08 23.93 8.45
CA ALA A 93 4.88 22.52 8.10
C ALA A 93 4.90 22.32 6.58
N LEU A 94 4.21 23.20 5.85
CA LEU A 94 4.23 23.20 4.38
C LEU A 94 5.64 23.44 3.84
N ALA A 95 6.36 24.44 4.33
CA ALA A 95 7.71 24.73 3.86
C ALA A 95 8.69 23.54 4.02
N LEU A 96 8.51 22.72 5.06
CA LEU A 96 9.35 21.54 5.31
C LEU A 96 9.05 20.38 4.34
N GLU A 97 7.77 20.16 4.02
CA GLU A 97 7.35 18.98 3.25
C GLU A 97 7.04 19.29 1.78
N TYR A 98 6.94 20.56 1.36
CA TYR A 98 6.45 20.94 0.04
C TYR A 98 7.21 20.28 -1.11
N ALA A 99 8.56 20.27 -1.06
CA ALA A 99 9.36 19.61 -2.09
C ALA A 99 9.07 18.10 -2.17
N ARG A 100 8.95 17.44 -1.01
CA ARG A 100 8.61 16.00 -0.95
C ARG A 100 7.21 15.71 -1.45
N ILE A 101 6.25 16.62 -1.22
CA ILE A 101 4.89 16.50 -1.75
C ILE A 101 4.91 16.63 -3.28
N GLN A 102 5.65 17.59 -3.83
CA GLN A 102 5.71 17.80 -5.27
C GLN A 102 6.37 16.63 -6.00
N ASP A 103 7.48 16.13 -5.44
CA ASP A 103 8.27 15.04 -6.02
C ASP A 103 7.77 13.64 -5.64
N HIS A 104 6.68 13.55 -4.86
CA HIS A 104 6.15 12.27 -4.41
C HIS A 104 5.70 11.42 -5.60
N LYS A 105 6.15 10.17 -5.60
CA LYS A 105 5.70 9.13 -6.52
C LYS A 105 5.14 8.00 -5.70
N TRP A 106 3.96 7.53 -6.08
CA TRP A 106 3.38 6.35 -5.48
C TRP A 106 4.24 5.15 -5.80
N SER A 107 4.67 4.47 -4.74
CA SER A 107 5.37 3.20 -4.82
C SER A 107 4.63 2.27 -3.87
N PHE A 108 3.59 1.64 -4.38
CA PHE A 108 3.04 0.46 -3.74
C PHE A 108 4.09 -0.61 -3.97
N ALA A 109 4.81 -0.96 -2.92
CA ALA A 109 5.63 -2.16 -2.99
C ALA A 109 4.65 -3.29 -3.31
N GLU A 110 4.67 -3.76 -4.55
CA GLU A 110 4.60 -5.20 -4.72
C GLU A 110 5.72 -5.70 -3.82
N GLU A 111 5.40 -6.43 -2.75
CA GLU A 111 6.40 -7.34 -2.19
C GLU A 111 7.05 -7.95 -3.41
N GLU A 112 8.33 -7.66 -3.65
CA GLU A 112 9.03 -8.19 -4.81
C GLU A 112 8.64 -9.65 -4.85
N ASP A 113 7.98 -10.06 -5.92
CA ASP A 113 7.93 -11.46 -6.31
C ASP A 113 9.39 -11.79 -6.63
N THR A 114 10.22 -11.92 -5.59
CA THR A 114 11.47 -12.65 -5.64
C THR A 114 10.98 -14.03 -6.00
N GLY A 115 10.82 -14.26 -7.30
CA GLY A 115 10.19 -15.46 -7.84
C GLY A 115 10.78 -16.61 -7.08
N PHE A 116 9.94 -17.29 -6.30
CA PHE A 116 10.41 -18.24 -5.32
C PHE A 116 11.33 -19.23 -6.05
N ASP A 117 12.62 -19.23 -5.69
CA ASP A 117 13.62 -20.07 -6.35
C ASP A 117 13.42 -21.52 -5.90
N PHE A 118 12.41 -22.15 -6.51
CA PHE A 118 12.06 -23.55 -6.27
C PHE A 118 13.26 -24.45 -6.58
N ASP A 119 14.04 -24.11 -7.60
CA ASP A 119 15.17 -24.92 -8.05
C ASP A 119 16.31 -24.85 -7.01
N GLY A 120 16.68 -23.65 -6.55
CA GLY A 120 17.69 -23.47 -5.50
C GLY A 120 17.29 -24.09 -4.17
N LEU A 121 16.02 -23.94 -3.77
CA LEU A 121 15.51 -24.59 -2.55
C LEU A 121 15.52 -26.11 -2.69
N TYR A 122 15.03 -26.64 -3.81
CA TYR A 122 15.00 -28.08 -4.07
C TYR A 122 16.40 -28.68 -4.08
N GLU A 123 17.37 -28.05 -4.75
CA GLU A 123 18.75 -28.51 -4.79
C GLU A 123 19.39 -28.50 -3.40
N SER A 124 19.15 -27.47 -2.57
CA SER A 124 19.69 -27.44 -1.20
C SER A 124 19.18 -28.60 -0.32
N PHE A 125 17.93 -29.01 -0.49
CA PHE A 125 17.36 -30.17 0.22
C PHE A 125 17.78 -31.49 -0.42
N ARG A 126 18.03 -31.52 -1.74
CA ARG A 126 18.56 -32.69 -2.44
C ARG A 126 20.00 -32.99 -2.04
N GLU A 127 20.87 -32.00 -2.02
CA GLU A 127 22.27 -32.12 -1.59
C GLU A 127 22.38 -32.66 -0.16
N GLN A 128 21.45 -32.27 0.71
CA GLN A 128 21.40 -32.72 2.10
C GLN A 128 20.65 -34.05 2.28
N SER A 129 20.13 -34.69 1.21
CA SER A 129 19.26 -35.87 1.28
C SER A 129 17.98 -35.68 2.13
N ARG A 130 17.51 -34.44 2.24
CA ARG A 130 16.36 -34.00 3.05
C ARG A 130 15.11 -33.72 2.24
N VAL A 131 15.06 -34.16 0.98
CA VAL A 131 13.88 -34.03 0.10
C VAL A 131 12.57 -34.47 0.78
N PRO A 132 12.51 -35.57 1.57
CA PRO A 132 11.28 -35.92 2.28
C PRO A 132 10.79 -34.85 3.25
N GLU A 133 11.70 -34.12 3.91
CA GLU A 133 11.37 -33.02 4.81
C GLU A 133 10.83 -31.81 4.05
N LEU A 134 11.34 -31.55 2.84
CA LEU A 134 10.80 -30.51 1.96
C LEU A 134 9.34 -30.79 1.61
N PHE A 135 9.00 -32.05 1.28
CA PHE A 135 7.60 -32.44 1.05
C PHE A 135 6.72 -32.22 2.29
N ASP A 136 7.21 -32.56 3.48
CA ASP A 136 6.45 -32.37 4.72
C ASP A 136 6.24 -30.87 5.04
N ILE A 137 7.23 -30.02 4.77
CA ILE A 137 7.11 -28.55 4.87
C ILE A 137 6.07 -28.02 3.87
N LEU A 138 6.13 -28.43 2.61
CA LEU A 138 5.21 -28.00 1.55
C LEU A 138 3.77 -28.43 1.85
N ILE A 139 3.58 -29.68 2.28
CA ILE A 139 2.26 -30.20 2.67
C ILE A 139 1.71 -29.39 3.86
N GLY A 140 2.53 -29.14 4.89
CA GLY A 140 2.11 -28.37 6.06
C GLY A 140 1.76 -26.92 5.73
N ALA A 141 2.48 -26.29 4.79
CA ALA A 141 2.14 -24.95 4.32
C ALA A 141 0.80 -24.93 3.57
N LEU A 142 0.57 -25.87 2.65
CA LEU A 142 -0.68 -25.97 1.90
C LEU A 142 -1.88 -26.32 2.80
N GLU A 143 -1.69 -27.15 3.82
CA GLU A 143 -2.74 -27.48 4.79
C GLU A 143 -3.13 -26.26 5.64
N LYS A 144 -2.16 -25.42 6.03
CA LYS A 144 -2.43 -24.15 6.74
C LYS A 144 -3.21 -23.17 5.87
N ILE A 145 -2.87 -23.08 4.58
CA ILE A 145 -3.59 -22.23 3.62
C ILE A 145 -5.02 -22.74 3.44
N ALA A 146 -5.21 -24.04 3.22
CA ALA A 146 -6.53 -24.64 3.05
C ALA A 146 -7.41 -24.55 4.31
N ALA A 147 -6.82 -24.53 5.50
CA ALA A 147 -7.52 -24.36 6.77
C ALA A 147 -7.87 -22.89 7.09
N ASN A 148 -7.36 -21.93 6.33
CA ASN A 148 -7.66 -20.52 6.54
C ASN A 148 -9.11 -20.22 6.12
N GLN A 149 -9.89 -19.62 7.03
CA GLN A 149 -11.32 -19.33 6.82
C GLN A 149 -11.57 -18.17 5.85
N ASP A 150 -10.51 -17.45 5.45
CA ASP A 150 -10.58 -16.32 4.51
C ASP A 150 -10.64 -16.75 3.03
N ILE A 151 -10.57 -18.05 2.72
CA ILE A 151 -10.70 -18.56 1.35
C ILE A 151 -12.18 -18.80 1.01
N ASP A 152 -12.84 -17.79 0.47
CA ASP A 152 -14.25 -17.86 0.05
C ASP A 152 -14.52 -18.78 -1.16
N SER A 153 -13.47 -19.20 -1.87
CA SER A 153 -13.60 -20.01 -3.09
C SER A 153 -13.50 -21.50 -2.80
N ARG A 154 -14.64 -22.19 -2.79
CA ARG A 154 -14.72 -23.67 -2.75
C ARG A 154 -13.87 -24.35 -3.83
N ARG A 155 -13.67 -23.70 -4.99
CA ARG A 155 -12.83 -24.22 -6.08
C ARG A 155 -11.34 -24.20 -5.73
N VAL A 156 -10.89 -23.19 -4.99
CA VAL A 156 -9.49 -23.04 -4.55
C VAL A 156 -9.18 -24.10 -3.50
N VAL A 157 -10.07 -24.31 -2.53
CA VAL A 157 -9.92 -25.38 -1.52
C VAL A 157 -9.79 -26.76 -2.19
N GLN A 158 -10.66 -27.08 -3.15
CA GLN A 158 -10.59 -28.35 -3.89
C GLN A 158 -9.29 -28.51 -4.72
N ALA A 159 -8.76 -27.42 -5.28
CA ALA A 159 -7.49 -27.45 -6.00
C ALA A 159 -6.31 -27.69 -5.05
N LEU A 160 -6.31 -27.05 -3.88
CA LEU A 160 -5.31 -27.25 -2.82
C LEU A 160 -5.33 -28.67 -2.29
N GLU A 161 -6.52 -29.23 -2.02
CA GLU A 161 -6.67 -30.63 -1.59
C GLU A 161 -6.09 -31.62 -2.61
N LYS A 162 -6.35 -31.42 -3.91
CA LYS A 162 -5.78 -32.24 -4.98
C LYS A 162 -4.25 -32.12 -5.05
N LEU A 163 -3.71 -30.93 -4.86
CA LEU A 163 -2.26 -30.68 -4.80
C LEU A 163 -1.63 -31.39 -3.60
N ILE A 164 -2.21 -31.25 -2.41
CA ILE A 164 -1.76 -31.92 -1.18
C ILE A 164 -1.76 -33.44 -1.37
N GLN A 165 -2.82 -34.01 -1.93
CA GLN A 165 -2.90 -35.46 -2.19
C GLN A 165 -1.86 -35.92 -3.21
N SER A 166 -1.61 -35.12 -4.25
CA SER A 166 -0.58 -35.42 -5.26
C SER A 166 0.83 -35.41 -4.65
N LEU A 167 1.13 -34.42 -3.78
CA LEU A 167 2.40 -34.35 -3.05
C LEU A 167 2.56 -35.50 -2.06
N LYS A 168 1.51 -35.85 -1.30
CA LYS A 168 1.50 -37.01 -0.39
C LYS A 168 1.74 -38.33 -1.12
N ARG A 169 1.17 -38.50 -2.32
CA ARG A 169 1.37 -39.68 -3.16
C ARG A 169 2.79 -39.76 -3.71
N ASN A 170 3.35 -38.64 -4.15
CA ASN A 170 4.69 -38.59 -4.76
C ASN A 170 5.83 -38.55 -3.74
N ARG A 171 5.53 -38.32 -2.45
CA ARG A 171 6.48 -38.35 -1.33
C ARG A 171 7.38 -39.60 -1.27
N ARG A 172 6.91 -40.74 -1.80
CA ARG A 172 7.64 -42.02 -1.78
C ARG A 172 8.04 -42.57 -3.15
N GLY A 173 7.70 -41.91 -4.26
CA GLY A 173 7.85 -42.53 -5.57
C GLY A 173 7.93 -41.53 -6.71
N SER A 174 9.16 -41.17 -7.08
CA SER A 174 9.68 -41.27 -8.46
C SER A 174 11.14 -40.82 -8.52
N TYR A 175 12.02 -41.45 -7.72
CA TYR A 175 13.48 -41.24 -7.80
C TYR A 175 14.25 -42.41 -8.45
N PHE A 176 13.54 -43.40 -9.01
CA PHE A 176 14.14 -44.51 -9.76
C PHE A 176 13.37 -44.82 -11.05
N ALA A 177 13.06 -43.79 -11.83
CA ALA A 177 12.67 -43.96 -13.23
C ALA A 177 13.39 -42.91 -14.08
N THR A 178 14.71 -43.01 -14.17
CA THR A 178 15.45 -43.48 -15.36
C THR A 178 16.91 -43.66 -14.96
#